data_AF-A0A292RA48-F1
#
_entry.id   AF-A0A292RA48-F1
#
_cell.length_a   1.000
_cell.length_b   1.000
_cell.length_c   1.000
_cell.angle_alpha   90.00
_cell.angle_beta   90.00
_cell.angle_gamma   90.00
#
_symmetry.space_group_name_H-M   'P 1'
#
loop_
_entity.id
_entity.type
_entity.pdbx_description
1 polymer ?
#
loop_
_entity_poly.entity_id
_entity_poly.type
_entity_poly.pdbx_seq_one_letter_code
_entity_poly.pdbx_strand_id
1 'polypeptide(L)'
;MKKFLILLSILIINLIIANPSYAIKIGLLTEVDQAGVGTNVNGRMIDVHTNKTVCTMDAMKGYFLVPYKGEIAVKSGGHYYTLGTNSVVLRPDSSGYVSTKGKWYRGKLMVKMSNGKLVVINDVDLEDYLRGVVPSEMPASWEYEALKAQAIAARSFALANLGKQARYGYDLKDNTEDQAYGGASAETNRTNRVIDETAGLVLTHDMKIISAYYSASAGGMTSTAAWGSTIPYVRSVPSFDDDVKKNGHGVGMSQHGANNLAKQGYNAYQILQYFYQNVKFAKLNSNS
;
A
#
# COMPACT_ATOMS: atom_id res chain seq x y z
N MET A 1 42.86 17.24 52.43
CA MET A 1 42.02 17.73 51.31
C MET A 1 41.63 16.56 50.43
N LYS A 2 40.41 16.03 50.57
CA LYS A 2 39.89 14.93 49.75
C LYS A 2 39.40 15.49 48.41
N LYS A 3 39.96 15.02 47.28
CA LYS A 3 39.48 15.36 45.93
C LYS A 3 38.30 14.44 45.60
N PHE A 4 37.12 15.02 45.37
CA PHE A 4 35.95 14.32 44.85
C PHE A 4 36.09 14.19 43.34
N LEU A 5 36.08 12.96 42.82
CA LEU A 5 36.04 12.67 41.39
C LEU A 5 34.57 12.48 41.00
N ILE A 6 33.99 13.44 40.28
CA ILE A 6 32.63 13.32 39.75
C ILE A 6 32.72 12.53 38.44
N LEU A 7 32.18 11.30 38.44
CA LEU A 7 32.01 10.49 37.23
C LEU A 7 30.74 10.98 36.51
N LEU A 8 30.90 11.62 35.34
CA LEU A 8 29.78 12.03 34.50
C LEU A 8 29.38 10.85 33.60
N SER A 9 28.33 10.11 33.97
CA SER A 9 27.74 9.07 33.13
C SER A 9 26.87 9.71 32.04
N ILE A 10 27.33 9.68 30.79
CA ILE A 10 26.52 10.04 29.62
C ILE A 10 25.49 8.93 29.39
N LEU A 11 24.22 9.24 29.65
CA LEU A 11 23.09 8.40 29.31
C LEU A 11 22.79 8.58 27.82
N ILE A 12 23.26 7.68 26.96
CA ILE A 12 22.79 7.56 25.57
C ILE A 12 21.34 7.07 25.64
N ILE A 13 20.40 8.00 25.54
CA ILE A 13 19.01 7.69 25.24
C ILE A 13 18.99 7.39 23.73
N ASN A 14 18.86 6.12 23.37
CA ASN A 14 18.44 5.73 22.03
C ASN A 14 17.02 6.28 21.82
N LEU A 15 16.90 7.49 21.26
CA LEU A 15 15.63 7.94 20.70
C LEU A 15 15.31 7.00 19.54
N ILE A 16 14.42 6.05 19.78
CA ILE A 16 13.68 5.40 18.70
C ILE A 16 12.83 6.52 18.11
N ILE A 17 13.27 7.08 16.98
CA ILE A 17 12.44 7.98 16.17
C ILE A 17 11.33 7.11 15.60
N ALA A 18 10.20 7.05 16.29
CA ALA A 18 8.98 6.50 15.73
C ALA A 18 8.52 7.49 14.66
N ASN A 19 8.89 7.24 13.41
CA ASN A 19 8.27 7.97 12.30
C ASN A 19 6.78 7.60 12.30
N PRO A 20 5.85 8.57 12.41
CA PRO A 20 4.44 8.28 12.27
C PRO A 20 4.24 7.69 10.88
N SER A 21 3.82 6.44 10.88
CA SER A 21 3.54 5.70 9.68
C SER A 21 2.04 5.78 9.42
N TYR A 22 1.68 6.21 8.22
CA TYR A 22 0.29 6.13 7.77
C TYR A 22 -0.01 4.67 7.45
N ALA A 23 -0.77 4.00 8.31
CA ALA A 23 -1.25 2.66 8.01
C ALA A 23 -2.32 2.73 6.91
N ILE A 24 -2.19 1.87 5.90
CA ILE A 24 -3.13 1.71 4.80
C ILE A 24 -3.78 0.33 4.94
N LYS A 25 -5.12 0.28 4.86
CA LYS A 25 -5.87 -0.98 4.86
C LYS A 25 -6.27 -1.34 3.44
N ILE A 26 -5.73 -2.43 2.92
CA ILE A 26 -6.01 -2.91 1.56
C ILE A 26 -6.88 -4.15 1.61
N GLY A 27 -8.07 -4.10 1.00
CA GLY A 27 -8.93 -5.27 0.83
C GLY A 27 -8.33 -6.23 -0.19
N LEU A 28 -7.90 -7.42 0.26
CA LEU A 28 -7.31 -8.46 -0.59
C LEU A 28 -8.36 -9.47 -1.06
N LEU A 29 -9.29 -9.86 -0.18
CA LEU A 29 -10.40 -10.76 -0.47
C LEU A 29 -11.67 -10.17 0.15
N THR A 30 -12.77 -10.17 -0.59
CA THR A 30 -14.07 -9.69 -0.11
C THR A 30 -15.14 -10.72 -0.38
N GLU A 31 -15.99 -10.96 0.61
CA GLU A 31 -17.17 -11.83 0.50
C GLU A 31 -16.83 -13.28 0.09
N VAL A 32 -15.72 -13.83 0.62
CA VAL A 32 -15.27 -15.20 0.32
C VAL A 32 -15.70 -16.22 1.37
N ASP A 33 -15.93 -17.47 0.96
CA ASP A 33 -16.25 -18.58 1.87
C ASP A 33 -15.04 -19.21 2.55
N GLN A 34 -13.83 -18.94 2.04
CA GLN A 34 -12.60 -19.48 2.58
C GLN A 34 -11.43 -18.55 2.25
N ALA A 35 -10.50 -18.39 3.19
CA ALA A 35 -9.24 -17.68 2.97
C ALA A 35 -8.06 -18.54 3.43
N GLY A 36 -7.15 -18.84 2.51
CA GLY A 36 -5.84 -19.40 2.86
C GLY A 36 -4.94 -18.28 3.38
N VAL A 37 -4.34 -18.49 4.55
CA VAL A 37 -3.48 -17.52 5.24
C VAL A 37 -2.27 -18.19 5.86
N GLY A 38 -1.20 -17.43 6.09
CA GLY A 38 0.03 -17.97 6.70
C GLY A 38 1.03 -16.89 7.07
N THR A 39 2.15 -17.31 7.64
CA THR A 39 3.31 -16.47 7.95
C THR A 39 4.59 -17.20 7.52
N ASN A 40 5.62 -16.46 7.11
CA ASN A 40 6.91 -17.07 6.76
C ASN A 40 7.76 -17.44 7.99
N VAL A 41 7.48 -16.79 9.11
CA VAL A 41 8.03 -17.07 10.45
C VAL A 41 6.90 -17.52 11.37
N ASN A 42 7.20 -17.91 12.60
CA ASN A 42 6.16 -18.15 13.60
C ASN A 42 5.30 -16.89 13.78
N GLY A 43 4.02 -17.08 14.03
CA GLY A 43 3.08 -15.98 14.18
C GLY A 43 1.91 -16.34 15.08
N ARG A 44 0.98 -15.39 15.20
CA ARG A 44 -0.21 -15.53 16.03
C ARG A 44 -1.43 -14.95 15.33
N MET A 45 -2.57 -15.60 15.54
CA MET A 45 -3.89 -15.02 15.32
C MET A 45 -4.37 -14.43 16.65
N ILE A 46 -4.66 -13.14 16.64
CA ILE A 46 -5.05 -12.36 17.82
C ILE A 46 -6.47 -11.87 17.60
N ASP A 47 -7.36 -12.12 18.56
CA ASP A 47 -8.72 -11.59 18.52
C ASP A 47 -8.68 -10.06 18.64
N VAL A 48 -9.35 -9.37 17.71
CA VAL A 48 -9.38 -7.91 17.64
C VAL A 48 -10.09 -7.30 18.86
N HIS A 49 -11.06 -8.00 19.44
CA HIS A 49 -11.88 -7.47 20.53
C HIS A 49 -11.21 -7.61 21.89
N THR A 50 -10.59 -8.76 22.14
CA THR A 50 -9.97 -9.08 23.45
C THR A 50 -8.45 -8.92 23.48
N ASN A 51 -7.81 -8.73 22.33
CA ASN A 51 -6.36 -8.72 22.15
C ASN A 51 -5.66 -10.02 22.64
N LYS A 52 -6.41 -11.11 22.80
CA LYS A 52 -5.88 -12.42 23.20
C LYS A 52 -5.47 -13.22 21.98
N THR A 53 -4.38 -13.97 22.09
CA THR A 53 -4.00 -14.97 21.09
C THR A 53 -5.00 -16.11 21.10
N VAL A 54 -5.64 -16.37 19.96
CA VAL A 54 -6.62 -17.45 19.76
C VAL A 54 -6.02 -18.64 19.01
N CYS A 55 -4.92 -18.44 18.27
CA CYS A 55 -4.21 -19.51 17.57
C CYS A 55 -2.73 -19.13 17.38
N THR A 56 -1.82 -20.07 17.64
CA THR A 56 -0.41 -19.97 17.26
C THR A 56 -0.21 -20.52 15.86
N MET A 57 0.68 -19.87 15.09
CA MET A 57 0.97 -20.20 13.70
C MET A 57 2.42 -20.65 13.55
N ASP A 58 2.62 -21.81 12.94
CA ASP A 58 3.95 -22.34 12.63
C ASP A 58 4.49 -21.65 11.36
N ALA A 59 5.80 -21.35 11.36
CA ALA A 59 6.48 -20.81 10.19
C ALA A 59 6.22 -21.66 8.93
N MET A 60 5.95 -20.99 7.81
CA MET A 60 5.72 -21.60 6.49
C MET A 60 4.53 -22.57 6.41
N LYS A 61 3.66 -22.59 7.42
CA LYS A 61 2.44 -23.40 7.42
C LYS A 61 1.23 -22.56 7.01
N GLY A 62 0.44 -23.12 6.08
CA GLY A 62 -0.83 -22.53 5.64
C GLY A 62 -2.00 -22.94 6.55
N TYR A 63 -2.90 -22.01 6.78
CA TYR A 63 -4.14 -22.17 7.54
C TYR A 63 -5.32 -21.75 6.66
N PHE A 64 -6.39 -22.54 6.64
CA PHE A 64 -7.61 -22.18 5.91
C PHE A 64 -8.65 -21.67 6.90
N LEU A 65 -8.97 -20.38 6.81
CA LEU A 65 -10.03 -19.75 7.60
C LEU A 65 -11.35 -19.82 6.86
N VAL A 66 -12.43 -20.10 7.59
CA VAL A 66 -13.80 -20.21 7.07
C VAL A 66 -14.81 -19.58 8.04
N PRO A 67 -15.93 -19.03 7.55
CA PRO A 67 -17.10 -18.73 8.38
C PRO A 67 -17.69 -20.02 8.94
N TYR A 68 -17.93 -20.06 10.26
CA TYR A 68 -18.54 -21.21 10.91
C TYR A 68 -19.38 -20.76 12.12
N LYS A 69 -20.70 -20.96 12.04
CA LYS A 69 -21.66 -20.63 13.13
C LYS A 69 -21.55 -19.18 13.67
N GLY A 70 -21.28 -18.21 12.79
CA GLY A 70 -21.14 -16.80 13.17
C GLY A 70 -19.75 -16.39 13.69
N GLU A 71 -18.80 -17.32 13.68
CA GLU A 71 -17.40 -17.13 14.08
C GLU A 71 -16.45 -17.54 12.97
N ILE A 72 -15.16 -17.24 13.12
CA ILE A 72 -14.10 -17.74 12.25
C ILE A 72 -13.59 -19.06 12.82
N ALA A 73 -13.46 -20.06 11.96
CA ALA A 73 -12.82 -21.33 12.28
C ALA A 73 -11.62 -21.61 11.37
N VAL A 74 -10.64 -22.34 11.90
CA VAL A 74 -9.58 -22.97 11.11
C VAL A 74 -10.09 -24.31 10.62
N LYS A 75 -10.04 -24.54 9.30
CA LYS A 75 -10.38 -25.81 8.67
C LYS A 75 -9.13 -26.66 8.48
N SER A 76 -9.11 -27.87 9.05
CA SER A 76 -8.01 -28.81 8.90
C SER A 76 -8.52 -30.25 8.92
N GLY A 77 -8.11 -31.08 7.96
CA GLY A 77 -8.50 -32.50 7.90
C GLY A 77 -10.01 -32.75 7.94
N GLY A 78 -10.80 -31.89 7.29
CA GLY A 78 -12.28 -31.96 7.30
C GLY A 78 -12.96 -31.45 8.58
N HIS A 79 -12.20 -31.12 9.62
CA HIS A 79 -12.68 -30.60 10.88
C HIS A 79 -12.62 -29.07 10.92
N TYR A 80 -13.46 -28.48 11.77
CA TYR A 80 -13.57 -27.03 11.99
C TYR A 80 -13.23 -26.72 13.45
N TYR A 81 -12.18 -25.93 13.66
CA TYR A 81 -11.73 -25.50 14.98
C TYR A 81 -12.06 -24.01 15.14
N THR A 82 -13.10 -23.68 15.91
CA THR A 82 -13.49 -22.29 16.11
C THR A 82 -12.40 -21.51 16.85
N LEU A 83 -12.19 -20.25 16.44
CA LEU A 83 -11.35 -19.28 17.13
C LEU A 83 -12.10 -18.52 18.23
N GLY A 84 -13.41 -18.71 18.37
CA GLY A 84 -14.25 -18.02 19.36
C GLY A 84 -14.40 -16.52 19.12
N THR A 85 -14.15 -16.06 17.89
CA THR A 85 -14.27 -14.65 17.47
C THR A 85 -14.63 -14.54 16.00
N ASN A 86 -15.22 -13.42 15.62
CA ASN A 86 -15.56 -13.08 14.24
C ASN A 86 -14.53 -12.16 13.56
N SER A 87 -13.46 -11.77 14.28
CA SER A 87 -12.41 -10.92 13.74
C SER A 87 -11.06 -11.22 14.38
N VAL A 88 -10.06 -11.53 13.55
CA VAL A 88 -8.69 -11.82 13.98
C VAL A 88 -7.67 -11.02 13.20
N VAL A 89 -6.54 -10.73 13.83
CA VAL A 89 -5.34 -10.21 13.20
C VAL A 89 -4.25 -11.27 13.24
N LEU A 90 -3.74 -11.61 12.07
CA LEU A 90 -2.57 -12.44 11.86
C LEU A 90 -1.34 -11.56 11.88
N ARG A 91 -0.40 -11.87 12.76
CA ARG A 91 0.83 -11.12 12.94
C ARG A 91 2.03 -12.06 13.06
N PRO A 92 3.15 -11.81 12.35
CA PRO A 92 4.40 -12.54 12.58
C PRO A 92 5.03 -12.13 13.92
N ASP A 93 5.69 -13.08 14.59
CA ASP A 93 6.31 -12.84 15.91
C ASP A 93 7.63 -12.08 15.83
N SER A 94 8.31 -12.17 14.68
CA SER A 94 9.50 -11.41 14.34
C SER A 94 9.28 -10.64 13.04
N SER A 95 10.30 -9.90 12.59
CA SER A 95 10.32 -9.34 11.24
C SER A 95 10.05 -10.46 10.22
N GLY A 96 9.01 -10.29 9.41
CA GLY A 96 8.51 -11.33 8.52
C GLY A 96 7.32 -10.85 7.70
N TYR A 97 6.71 -11.79 6.98
CA TYR A 97 5.61 -11.58 6.06
C TYR A 97 4.42 -12.43 6.45
N VAL A 98 3.25 -11.91 6.12
CA VAL A 98 1.97 -12.62 6.13
C VAL A 98 1.61 -13.02 4.71
N SER A 99 0.86 -14.10 4.51
CA SER A 99 0.44 -14.53 3.18
C SER A 99 -1.05 -14.73 3.05
N THR A 100 -1.53 -14.50 1.84
CA THR A 100 -2.83 -14.93 1.34
C THR A 100 -2.84 -14.88 -0.19
N LYS A 101 -3.80 -15.52 -0.87
CA LYS A 101 -3.88 -15.55 -2.35
C LYS A 101 -2.57 -15.98 -3.05
N GLY A 102 -1.76 -16.82 -2.41
CA GLY A 102 -0.46 -17.25 -2.94
C GLY A 102 0.63 -16.16 -3.01
N LYS A 103 0.46 -15.04 -2.29
CA LYS A 103 1.44 -13.94 -2.23
C LYS A 103 1.84 -13.64 -0.79
N TRP A 104 3.03 -13.07 -0.63
CA TRP A 104 3.54 -12.52 0.62
C TRP A 104 3.25 -11.02 0.70
N TYR A 105 2.97 -10.53 1.90
CA TYR A 105 2.66 -9.14 2.20
C TYR A 105 3.42 -8.71 3.46
N ARG A 106 3.81 -7.44 3.51
CA ARG A 106 4.32 -6.80 4.73
C ARG A 106 3.19 -6.49 5.71
N GLY A 107 3.56 -6.12 6.93
CA GLY A 107 2.61 -5.76 7.97
C GLY A 107 1.84 -6.96 8.51
N LYS A 108 0.53 -6.80 8.68
CA LYS A 108 -0.37 -7.80 9.27
C LYS A 108 -1.59 -8.04 8.37
N LEU A 109 -2.24 -9.19 8.54
CA LEU A 109 -3.53 -9.47 7.89
C LEU A 109 -4.64 -9.43 8.93
N MET A 110 -5.67 -8.65 8.69
CA MET A 110 -6.93 -8.71 9.41
C MET A 110 -7.90 -9.58 8.62
N VAL A 111 -8.50 -10.56 9.28
CA VAL A 111 -9.58 -11.38 8.72
C VAL A 111 -10.81 -11.16 9.58
N LYS A 112 -11.90 -10.75 8.97
CA LYS A 112 -13.17 -10.51 9.68
C LYS A 112 -14.34 -11.11 8.94
N MET A 113 -15.39 -11.42 9.68
CA MET A 113 -16.67 -11.77 9.09
C MET A 113 -17.47 -10.53 8.71
N SER A 114 -18.16 -10.61 7.58
CA SER A 114 -19.11 -9.64 7.08
C SER A 114 -20.19 -10.41 6.32
N ASN A 115 -21.47 -10.23 6.65
CA ASN A 115 -22.59 -10.89 5.97
C ASN A 115 -22.46 -12.42 5.82
N GLY A 116 -21.88 -13.10 6.81
CA GLY A 116 -21.66 -14.56 6.77
C GLY A 116 -20.51 -15.01 5.88
N LYS A 117 -19.76 -14.08 5.28
CA LYS A 117 -18.55 -14.31 4.47
C LYS A 117 -17.31 -13.73 5.17
N LEU A 118 -16.13 -14.01 4.63
CA LEU A 118 -14.87 -13.42 5.07
C LEU A 118 -14.46 -12.23 4.22
N VAL A 119 -13.85 -11.25 4.90
CA VAL A 119 -13.07 -10.17 4.29
C VAL A 119 -11.65 -10.25 4.83
N VAL A 120 -10.66 -10.27 3.94
CA VAL A 120 -9.23 -10.29 4.27
C VAL A 120 -8.63 -8.95 3.87
N ILE A 121 -7.98 -8.31 4.83
CA ILE A 121 -7.44 -6.95 4.73
C ILE A 121 -5.97 -7.00 5.09
N ASN A 122 -5.10 -6.43 4.28
CA ASN A 122 -3.73 -6.15 4.66
C ASN A 122 -3.64 -4.77 5.30
N ASP A 123 -3.18 -4.72 6.55
CA ASP A 123 -2.92 -3.50 7.31
C ASP A 123 -1.39 -3.32 7.35
N VAL A 124 -0.92 -2.30 6.63
CA VAL A 124 0.49 -2.12 6.25
C VAL A 124 0.85 -0.64 6.22
N ASP A 125 2.09 -0.35 6.56
CA ASP A 125 2.65 1.00 6.52
C ASP A 125 2.70 1.56 5.09
N LEU A 126 2.49 2.87 4.90
CA LEU A 126 2.37 3.50 3.59
C LEU A 126 3.55 3.23 2.66
N GLU A 127 4.79 3.37 3.15
CA GLU A 127 5.97 3.13 2.30
C GLU A 127 6.11 1.64 1.95
N ASP A 128 5.77 0.74 2.87
CA ASP A 128 5.73 -0.70 2.63
C ASP A 128 4.62 -1.11 1.64
N TYR A 129 3.48 -0.42 1.69
CA TYR A 129 2.40 -0.56 0.70
C TYR A 129 2.91 -0.19 -0.69
N LEU A 130 3.61 0.94 -0.82
CA LEU A 130 4.14 1.41 -2.10
C LEU A 130 5.19 0.46 -2.68
N ARG A 131 5.93 -0.28 -1.84
CA ARG A 131 6.85 -1.35 -2.29
C ARG A 131 6.12 -2.46 -3.04
N GLY A 132 4.86 -2.72 -2.71
CA GLY A 132 4.00 -3.63 -3.48
C GLY A 132 3.27 -2.97 -4.66
N VAL A 133 3.01 -1.67 -4.62
CA VAL A 133 2.26 -0.95 -5.68
C VAL A 133 3.14 -0.60 -6.87
N VAL A 134 4.25 0.13 -6.66
CA VAL A 134 5.07 0.67 -7.75
C VAL A 134 5.50 -0.41 -8.76
N PRO A 135 6.08 -1.56 -8.35
CA PRO A 135 6.44 -2.61 -9.31
C PRO A 135 5.24 -3.38 -9.90
N SER A 136 4.06 -3.27 -9.31
CA SER A 136 2.82 -3.87 -9.85
C SER A 136 2.14 -2.96 -10.88
N GLU A 137 2.39 -1.65 -10.81
CA GLU A 137 1.85 -0.64 -11.71
C GLU A 137 2.79 -0.32 -12.87
N MET A 138 4.09 -0.27 -12.61
CA MET A 138 5.10 0.15 -13.59
C MET A 138 6.25 -0.86 -13.63
N PRO A 139 6.68 -1.32 -14.83
CA PRO A 139 7.80 -2.24 -14.94
C PRO A 139 9.07 -1.69 -14.27
N ALA A 140 9.69 -2.47 -13.39
CA ALA A 140 10.88 -2.02 -12.66
C ALA A 140 12.08 -1.67 -13.56
N SER A 141 12.09 -2.14 -14.81
CA SER A 141 13.10 -1.84 -15.83
C SER A 141 12.95 -0.46 -16.46
N TRP A 142 11.85 0.24 -16.24
CA TRP A 142 11.62 1.58 -16.78
C TRP A 142 12.52 2.64 -16.15
N GLU A 143 12.50 3.82 -16.75
CA GLU A 143 13.36 4.93 -16.35
C GLU A 143 13.17 5.30 -14.89
N TYR A 144 14.29 5.59 -14.23
CA TYR A 144 14.32 5.78 -12.79
C TYR A 144 13.46 6.96 -12.33
N GLU A 145 13.46 8.05 -13.10
CA GLU A 145 12.64 9.23 -12.84
C GLU A 145 11.15 9.00 -13.11
N ALA A 146 10.79 8.10 -14.02
CA ALA A 146 9.40 7.68 -14.21
C ALA A 146 8.89 6.84 -13.03
N LEU A 147 9.74 5.93 -12.50
CA LEU A 147 9.43 5.18 -11.28
C LEU A 147 9.25 6.12 -10.07
N LYS A 148 10.08 7.17 -9.94
CA LYS A 148 9.93 8.20 -8.90
C LYS A 148 8.61 8.96 -9.05
N ALA A 149 8.25 9.36 -10.28
CA ALA A 149 6.97 9.99 -10.56
C ALA A 149 5.80 9.08 -10.15
N GLN A 150 5.87 7.78 -10.50
CA GLN A 150 4.88 6.78 -10.10
C GLN A 150 4.78 6.64 -8.58
N ALA A 151 5.90 6.60 -7.85
CA ALA A 151 5.88 6.48 -6.39
C ALA A 151 5.19 7.68 -5.72
N ILE A 152 5.49 8.91 -6.15
CA ILE A 152 4.88 10.13 -5.62
C ILE A 152 3.38 10.19 -5.96
N ALA A 153 3.01 9.86 -7.20
CA ALA A 153 1.61 9.82 -7.62
C ALA A 153 0.82 8.75 -6.84
N ALA A 154 1.36 7.53 -6.74
CA ALA A 154 0.75 6.43 -6.00
C ALA A 154 0.57 6.76 -4.50
N ARG A 155 1.56 7.40 -3.87
CA ARG A 155 1.47 7.85 -2.47
C ARG A 155 0.36 8.87 -2.27
N SER A 156 0.29 9.86 -3.18
CA SER A 156 -0.71 10.92 -3.14
C SER A 156 -2.12 10.36 -3.30
N PHE A 157 -2.30 9.46 -4.28
CA PHE A 157 -3.57 8.77 -4.50
C PHE A 157 -4.00 7.98 -3.27
N ALA A 158 -3.10 7.18 -2.69
CA ALA A 158 -3.43 6.35 -1.53
C ALA A 158 -3.95 7.19 -0.35
N LEU A 159 -3.27 8.29 -0.05
CA LEU A 159 -3.64 9.18 1.05
C LEU A 159 -4.91 9.99 0.78
N ALA A 160 -5.11 10.47 -0.45
CA ALA A 160 -6.31 11.22 -0.81
C ALA A 160 -7.58 10.35 -0.85
N ASN A 161 -7.44 9.03 -0.95
CA ASN A 161 -8.55 8.08 -1.05
C ASN A 161 -8.69 7.18 0.18
N LEU A 162 -8.08 7.55 1.32
CA LEU A 162 -8.30 6.85 2.59
C LEU A 162 -9.80 6.83 2.94
N GLY A 163 -10.27 5.68 3.44
CA GLY A 163 -11.69 5.49 3.76
C GLY A 163 -12.63 5.36 2.55
N LYS A 164 -12.15 5.36 1.29
CA LYS A 164 -12.99 5.19 0.09
C LYS A 164 -13.85 3.93 0.17
N GLN A 165 -13.33 2.87 0.79
CA GLN A 165 -14.00 1.58 0.96
C GLN A 165 -14.44 1.31 2.41
N ALA A 166 -14.65 2.37 3.22
CA ALA A 166 -14.94 2.26 4.66
C ALA A 166 -16.12 1.32 4.99
N ARG A 167 -17.12 1.19 4.09
CA ARG A 167 -18.25 0.25 4.25
C ARG A 167 -17.82 -1.22 4.36
N TYR A 168 -16.67 -1.58 3.80
CA TYR A 168 -16.07 -2.91 3.92
C TYR A 168 -14.97 -2.96 4.99
N GLY A 169 -14.65 -1.82 5.62
CA GLY A 169 -13.65 -1.65 6.68
C GLY A 169 -12.19 -1.67 6.22
N TYR A 170 -11.95 -1.35 4.95
CA TYR A 170 -10.62 -1.08 4.39
C TYR A 170 -10.65 0.23 3.59
N ASP A 171 -9.48 0.73 3.18
CA ASP A 171 -9.34 2.01 2.49
C ASP A 171 -9.43 1.83 0.97
N LEU A 172 -8.65 0.89 0.42
CA LEU A 172 -8.46 0.68 -1.03
C LEU A 172 -8.51 -0.81 -1.40
N LYS A 173 -8.80 -1.10 -2.67
CA LYS A 173 -8.73 -2.43 -3.30
C LYS A 173 -7.32 -2.73 -3.84
N ASP A 174 -7.00 -4.01 -4.01
CA ASP A 174 -5.71 -4.50 -4.52
C ASP A 174 -5.60 -4.58 -6.05
N ASN A 175 -6.54 -3.98 -6.78
CA ASN A 175 -6.68 -4.09 -8.22
C ASN A 175 -6.78 -2.72 -8.92
N THR A 176 -6.93 -2.72 -10.24
CA THR A 176 -6.94 -1.52 -11.09
C THR A 176 -8.10 -0.56 -10.84
N GLU A 177 -9.09 -0.89 -10.00
CA GLU A 177 -10.10 0.08 -9.56
C GLU A 177 -9.52 1.14 -8.61
N ASP A 178 -8.49 0.76 -7.84
CA ASP A 178 -7.76 1.66 -6.94
C ASP A 178 -6.28 1.69 -7.36
N GLN A 179 -5.50 0.68 -6.95
CA GLN A 179 -4.10 0.53 -7.36
C GLN A 179 -3.75 -0.96 -7.40
N ALA A 180 -3.00 -1.39 -8.43
CA ALA A 180 -2.47 -2.75 -8.48
C ALA A 180 -1.52 -2.97 -7.30
N TYR A 181 -1.83 -3.94 -6.44
CA TYR A 181 -1.04 -4.22 -5.24
C TYR A 181 -0.57 -5.69 -5.20
N GLY A 182 0.74 -5.88 -5.38
CA GLY A 182 1.38 -7.18 -5.43
C GLY A 182 1.93 -7.68 -4.09
N GLY A 183 1.85 -6.86 -3.04
CA GLY A 183 2.48 -7.14 -1.75
C GLY A 183 4.00 -7.24 -1.83
N ALA A 184 4.59 -7.90 -0.84
CA ALA A 184 6.03 -8.14 -0.77
C ALA A 184 6.54 -9.02 -1.91
N SER A 185 5.67 -9.86 -2.48
CA SER A 185 6.01 -10.71 -3.63
C SER A 185 6.33 -9.93 -4.92
N ALA A 186 5.91 -8.68 -5.05
CA ALA A 186 6.20 -7.84 -6.22
C ALA A 186 7.45 -6.97 -6.05
N GLU A 187 8.03 -6.93 -4.85
CA GLU A 187 9.13 -6.00 -4.55
C GLU A 187 10.38 -6.27 -5.39
N THR A 188 11.08 -5.18 -5.71
CA THR A 188 12.41 -5.23 -6.31
C THR A 188 13.33 -4.26 -5.58
N ASN A 189 14.63 -4.55 -5.51
CA ASN A 189 15.59 -3.63 -4.89
C ASN A 189 15.58 -2.25 -5.56
N ARG A 190 15.38 -2.19 -6.88
CA ARG A 190 15.37 -0.95 -7.65
C ARG A 190 14.16 -0.08 -7.29
N THR A 191 12.95 -0.64 -7.27
CA THR A 191 11.74 0.11 -6.90
C THR A 191 11.71 0.43 -5.42
N ASN A 192 12.21 -0.45 -4.55
CA ASN A 192 12.34 -0.18 -3.12
C ASN A 192 13.21 1.06 -2.87
N ARG A 193 14.35 1.17 -3.57
CA ARG A 193 15.19 2.37 -3.48
C ARG A 193 14.49 3.64 -3.99
N VAL A 194 13.71 3.54 -5.07
CA VAL A 194 12.90 4.67 -5.57
C VAL A 194 11.92 5.17 -4.49
N ILE A 195 11.30 4.24 -3.77
CA ILE A 195 10.34 4.56 -2.70
C ILE A 195 11.05 5.23 -1.54
N ASP A 196 12.21 4.71 -1.13
CA ASP A 196 13.04 5.30 -0.08
C ASP A 196 13.51 6.73 -0.45
N GLU A 197 13.94 6.95 -1.69
CA GLU A 197 14.39 8.26 -2.19
C GLU A 197 13.24 9.27 -2.34
N THR A 198 11.99 8.81 -2.43
CA THR A 198 10.79 9.65 -2.55
C THR A 198 9.92 9.63 -1.29
N ALA A 199 10.44 9.09 -0.18
CA ALA A 199 9.68 8.87 1.04
C ALA A 199 8.99 10.16 1.54
N GLY A 200 7.69 10.04 1.78
CA GLY A 200 6.84 11.15 2.21
C GLY A 200 6.56 12.23 1.17
N LEU A 201 7.10 12.18 -0.05
CA LEU A 201 6.77 13.17 -1.09
C LEU A 201 5.38 12.90 -1.68
N VAL A 202 4.55 13.95 -1.71
CA VAL A 202 3.17 13.93 -2.21
C VAL A 202 2.87 15.17 -3.06
N LEU A 203 1.84 15.07 -3.89
CA LEU A 203 1.28 16.16 -4.67
C LEU A 203 0.09 16.78 -3.95
N THR A 204 0.03 18.11 -3.99
CA THR A 204 -1.04 18.89 -3.38
C THR A 204 -1.60 19.94 -4.35
N HIS A 205 -2.88 20.25 -4.23
CA HIS A 205 -3.56 21.36 -4.89
C HIS A 205 -4.43 22.04 -3.83
N ASP A 206 -4.35 23.37 -3.71
CA ASP A 206 -5.03 24.14 -2.64
C ASP A 206 -4.79 23.57 -1.22
N MET A 207 -3.53 23.22 -0.93
CA MET A 207 -3.08 22.63 0.35
C MET A 207 -3.70 21.26 0.70
N LYS A 208 -4.41 20.62 -0.23
CA LYS A 208 -4.94 19.26 -0.07
C LYS A 208 -4.14 18.28 -0.90
N ILE A 209 -3.86 17.11 -0.35
CA ILE A 209 -3.27 16.00 -1.13
C ILE A 209 -4.26 15.62 -2.23
N ILE A 210 -3.75 15.48 -3.45
CA ILE A 210 -4.60 15.20 -4.61
C ILE A 210 -4.78 13.70 -4.83
N SER A 211 -5.94 13.31 -5.36
CA SER A 211 -6.09 12.01 -6.02
C SER A 211 -5.33 12.05 -7.35
N ALA A 212 -4.06 11.69 -7.32
CA ALA A 212 -3.18 11.67 -8.49
C ALA A 212 -3.47 10.45 -9.38
N TYR A 213 -4.55 10.50 -10.16
CA TYR A 213 -4.93 9.43 -11.09
C TYR A 213 -3.84 9.18 -12.13
N TYR A 214 -3.62 7.92 -12.49
CA TYR A 214 -2.68 7.51 -13.53
C TYR A 214 -3.22 6.29 -14.28
N SER A 215 -2.73 6.04 -15.50
CA SER A 215 -3.10 4.86 -16.30
C SER A 215 -1.95 4.40 -17.17
N ALA A 216 -2.00 3.14 -17.63
CA ALA A 216 -0.94 2.55 -18.45
C ALA A 216 -0.62 3.39 -19.70
N SER A 217 -1.62 3.66 -20.53
CA SER A 217 -1.49 4.55 -21.69
C SER A 217 -2.76 5.37 -21.88
N ALA A 218 -2.59 6.63 -22.29
CA ALA A 218 -3.69 7.49 -22.68
C ALA A 218 -3.95 7.47 -24.21
N GLY A 219 -2.99 6.98 -25.01
CA GLY A 219 -3.12 6.82 -26.46
C GLY A 219 -3.00 8.13 -27.23
N GLY A 220 -1.99 8.93 -26.89
CA GLY A 220 -1.64 10.22 -27.52
C GLY A 220 -2.09 11.45 -26.75
N MET A 221 -3.25 11.43 -26.09
CA MET A 221 -3.76 12.55 -25.28
C MET A 221 -4.42 12.07 -23.98
N THR A 222 -4.15 12.76 -22.87
CA THR A 222 -4.84 12.52 -21.59
C THR A 222 -6.28 13.04 -21.62
N SER A 223 -7.13 12.47 -20.76
CA SER A 223 -8.55 12.82 -20.64
C SER A 223 -8.81 13.79 -19.51
N THR A 224 -9.72 14.74 -19.73
CA THR A 224 -10.32 15.60 -18.68
C THR A 224 -11.54 14.98 -18.02
N ALA A 225 -12.16 13.98 -18.66
CA ALA A 225 -13.39 13.38 -18.19
C ALA A 225 -13.11 12.35 -17.09
N ALA A 226 -13.19 12.79 -15.83
CA ALA A 226 -13.16 11.91 -14.67
C ALA A 226 -14.57 11.72 -14.14
N TRP A 227 -15.25 10.68 -14.63
CA TRP A 227 -16.50 10.19 -14.04
C TRP A 227 -17.58 11.27 -13.84
N GLY A 228 -17.73 12.18 -14.81
CA GLY A 228 -18.73 13.24 -14.79
C GLY A 228 -18.37 14.48 -13.96
N SER A 229 -17.15 14.58 -13.41
CA SER A 229 -16.68 15.74 -12.66
C SER A 229 -15.38 16.31 -13.25
N THR A 230 -15.21 17.63 -13.13
CA THR A 230 -13.95 18.30 -13.46
C THR A 230 -12.97 18.18 -12.31
N ILE A 231 -11.75 17.71 -12.60
CA ILE A 231 -10.66 17.68 -11.62
C ILE A 231 -9.77 18.91 -11.85
N PRO A 232 -9.66 19.86 -10.89
CA PRO A 232 -8.98 21.15 -11.11
C PRO A 232 -7.52 21.05 -11.56
N TYR A 233 -6.83 20.00 -11.13
CA TYR A 233 -5.42 19.76 -11.41
C TYR A 233 -5.18 18.79 -12.57
N VAL A 234 -6.21 18.36 -13.31
CA VAL A 234 -6.06 17.50 -14.50
C VAL A 234 -6.59 18.22 -15.74
N ARG A 235 -5.75 18.30 -16.78
CA ARG A 235 -6.15 18.74 -18.11
C ARG A 235 -5.80 17.68 -19.16
N SER A 236 -6.37 17.81 -20.34
CA SER A 236 -5.91 17.08 -21.52
C SER A 236 -4.57 17.66 -21.99
N VAL A 237 -3.54 16.83 -22.01
CA VAL A 237 -2.20 17.12 -22.54
C VAL A 237 -1.76 15.98 -23.46
N PRO A 238 -0.83 16.23 -24.40
CA PRO A 238 -0.14 15.14 -25.10
C PRO A 238 0.46 14.15 -24.10
N SER A 239 0.16 12.86 -24.24
CA SER A 239 0.66 11.84 -23.32
C SER A 239 1.97 11.21 -23.77
N PHE A 240 2.50 11.59 -24.94
CA PHE A 240 3.77 11.07 -25.49
C PHE A 240 3.80 9.53 -25.55
N ASP A 241 2.66 8.92 -25.84
CA ASP A 241 2.46 7.47 -25.93
C ASP A 241 1.56 7.13 -27.14
N ASP A 242 1.61 7.95 -28.19
CA ASP A 242 0.80 7.86 -29.41
C ASP A 242 0.89 6.48 -30.08
N ASP A 243 2.06 5.85 -30.02
CA ASP A 243 2.32 4.50 -30.57
C ASP A 243 1.81 3.36 -29.65
N VAL A 244 1.24 3.69 -28.48
CA VAL A 244 0.74 2.73 -27.49
C VAL A 244 -0.78 2.86 -27.40
N LYS A 245 -1.48 1.78 -27.74
CA LYS A 245 -2.95 1.71 -27.60
C LYS A 245 -3.37 2.12 -26.18
N LYS A 246 -4.36 3.02 -26.07
CA LYS A 246 -4.94 3.44 -24.79
C LYS A 246 -5.29 2.24 -23.92
N ASN A 247 -4.85 2.27 -22.67
CA ASN A 247 -5.12 1.25 -21.67
C ASN A 247 -5.31 1.90 -20.30
N GLY A 248 -6.55 1.84 -19.80
CA GLY A 248 -7.01 2.56 -18.61
C GLY A 248 -7.83 3.81 -18.94
N HIS A 249 -8.12 4.64 -17.93
CA HIS A 249 -9.03 5.78 -18.07
C HIS A 249 -8.42 6.95 -18.87
N GLY A 250 -7.10 7.10 -18.88
CA GLY A 250 -6.40 8.22 -19.53
C GLY A 250 -6.44 9.53 -18.75
N VAL A 251 -7.13 9.60 -17.61
CA VAL A 251 -7.11 10.74 -16.67
C VAL A 251 -5.78 10.80 -15.91
N GLY A 252 -5.17 11.99 -15.86
CA GLY A 252 -3.94 12.26 -15.11
C GLY A 252 -2.68 11.77 -15.83
N MET A 253 -1.77 11.11 -15.12
CA MET A 253 -0.47 10.70 -15.67
C MET A 253 -0.56 9.44 -16.54
N SER A 254 -0.04 9.49 -17.77
CA SER A 254 0.26 8.28 -18.54
C SER A 254 1.57 7.67 -18.05
N GLN A 255 1.57 6.37 -17.72
CA GLN A 255 2.77 5.65 -17.31
C GLN A 255 3.77 5.56 -18.48
N HIS A 256 3.32 5.15 -19.66
CA HIS A 256 4.17 5.15 -20.87
C HIS A 256 4.70 6.55 -21.19
N GLY A 257 3.85 7.57 -21.04
CA GLY A 257 4.22 8.97 -21.21
C GLY A 257 5.30 9.45 -20.24
N ALA A 258 5.15 9.11 -18.96
CA ALA A 258 6.14 9.40 -17.93
C ALA A 258 7.49 8.75 -18.25
N ASN A 259 7.50 7.50 -18.72
CA ASN A 259 8.70 6.81 -19.15
C ASN A 259 9.35 7.46 -20.38
N ASN A 260 8.55 7.88 -21.36
CA ASN A 260 9.05 8.53 -22.57
C ASN A 260 9.59 9.94 -22.30
N LEU A 261 8.97 10.71 -21.40
CA LEU A 261 9.51 11.98 -20.91
C LEU A 261 10.81 11.77 -20.12
N ALA A 262 10.88 10.75 -19.26
CA ALA A 262 12.11 10.43 -18.54
C ALA A 262 13.25 10.07 -19.48
N LYS A 263 12.99 9.33 -20.57
CA LYS A 263 13.99 9.05 -21.63
C LYS A 263 14.48 10.31 -22.34
N GLN A 264 13.67 11.38 -22.36
CA GLN A 264 14.05 12.69 -22.88
C GLN A 264 14.78 13.57 -21.85
N GLY A 265 15.09 13.03 -20.67
CA GLY A 265 15.84 13.71 -19.61
C GLY A 265 14.99 14.48 -18.60
N TYR A 266 13.66 14.33 -18.63
CA TYR A 266 12.79 14.94 -17.63
C TYR A 266 12.92 14.21 -16.28
N ASN A 267 13.03 14.98 -15.20
CA ASN A 267 12.98 14.42 -13.85
C ASN A 267 11.53 14.19 -13.37
N ALA A 268 11.37 13.47 -12.26
CA ALA A 268 10.06 13.14 -11.70
C ALA A 268 9.18 14.37 -11.43
N TYR A 269 9.77 15.49 -10.98
CA TYR A 269 9.01 16.71 -10.68
C TYR A 269 8.44 17.33 -11.94
N GLN A 270 9.25 17.41 -13.00
CA GLN A 270 8.84 17.94 -14.30
C GLN A 270 7.76 17.05 -14.93
N ILE A 271 7.92 15.73 -14.85
CA ILE A 271 6.92 14.76 -15.33
C ILE A 271 5.58 14.98 -14.62
N LEU A 272 5.58 15.07 -13.30
CA LEU A 272 4.34 15.24 -12.54
C LEU A 272 3.69 16.61 -12.76
N GLN A 273 4.46 17.69 -12.84
CA GLN A 273 3.93 19.02 -13.16
C GLN A 273 3.40 19.13 -14.58
N TYR A 274 3.91 18.30 -15.50
CA TYR A 274 3.38 18.23 -16.86
C TYR A 274 1.96 17.63 -16.88
N PHE A 275 1.77 16.49 -16.20
CA PHE A 275 0.49 15.77 -16.16
C PHE A 275 -0.53 16.36 -15.18
N TYR A 276 -0.08 16.96 -14.08
CA TYR A 276 -0.93 17.57 -13.08
C TYR A 276 -0.66 19.07 -12.96
N GLN A 277 -1.65 19.91 -13.26
CA GLN A 277 -1.50 21.36 -13.27
C GLN A 277 -1.71 21.99 -11.90
N ASN A 278 -1.05 23.11 -11.67
CA ASN A 278 -1.17 23.92 -10.46
C ASN A 278 -0.91 23.13 -9.16
N VAL A 279 -0.21 21.99 -9.27
CA VAL A 279 0.16 21.17 -8.13
C VAL A 279 1.45 21.69 -7.49
N LYS A 280 1.56 21.46 -6.19
CA LYS A 280 2.78 21.68 -5.41
C LYS A 280 3.22 20.36 -4.79
N PHE A 281 4.52 20.22 -4.62
CA PHE A 281 5.09 19.12 -3.85
C PHE A 281 5.06 19.48 -2.37
N ALA A 282 4.61 18.55 -1.55
CA ALA A 282 4.73 18.61 -0.11
C ALA A 282 5.46 17.36 0.38
N LYS A 283 6.06 17.45 1.56
CA LYS A 283 6.62 16.31 2.26
C LYS A 283 5.81 16.07 3.52
N LEU A 284 5.34 14.85 3.71
CA LEU A 284 4.67 14.44 4.94
C LEU A 284 5.68 14.58 6.08
N ASN A 285 5.28 15.30 7.13
CA ASN A 285 6.09 15.36 8.33
C ASN A 285 6.05 13.98 8.98
N SER A 286 7.22 13.39 9.22
CA SER A 286 7.38 12.43 10.30
C SER A 286 7.26 13.24 11.60
N ASN A 287 6.03 13.53 12.03
CA ASN A 287 5.80 14.18 13.32
C ASN A 287 6.45 13.33 14.43
N SER A 288 7.54 13.88 14.97
CA SER A 288 8.25 13.52 16.20
C SER A 288 7.36 13.10 17.37
#